data_AF-A0A1V6PX63-F1
#
_entry.id   AF-A0A1V6PX63-F1
#
_cell.length_a   1.000
_cell.length_b   1.000
_cell.length_c   1.000
_cell.angle_alpha   90.00
_cell.angle_beta   90.00
_cell.angle_gamma   90.00
#
_symmetry.space_group_name_H-M   'P 1'
#
loop_
_entity.id
_entity.type
_entity.pdbx_description
1 polymer ?
#
loop_
_entity_poly.entity_id
_entity_poly.type
_entity_poly.pdbx_seq_one_letter_code
_entity_poly.pdbx_strand_id
1 'polypeptide(L)'
;MKITALPLLFAAASATPLESRASGVQGFDISSYQGTVNFAGAYSSGARFVMIKATEGTTYTDKTFSSHYEGASSAGLIRGGYHFAHPDSSSGATQAEYFLAHGGGWSNDGRTLPGMLDIEYNPSGATCYGISESAMVAWVKDFGETYKSKTGRYPMIYTTADWWNTCTGGSTAFSNDYPLVLARYSSSVGTIPGGWPYQSFWQNSDEYTYGGDSELWNGSEASLKTFAKGLHFPVQVTLEAAAAQIDDRVLPLEWWICKDESEVHDNGSAARPRTGVFDGYIFAHELMIALEDFGPYVFAHISDGLDNPIAKAIAELNNRLSTIEVGFYEAGGR
;
A
#
# COMPACT_ATOMS: atom_id res chain seq x y z
N MET A 1 17.26 -30.98 47.61
CA MET A 1 17.58 -30.32 46.32
C MET A 1 16.45 -29.33 46.05
N LYS A 2 16.68 -28.03 46.26
CA LYS A 2 15.65 -26.99 46.08
C LYS A 2 15.68 -26.55 44.62
N ILE A 3 14.55 -26.67 43.91
CA ILE A 3 14.39 -26.17 42.55
C ILE A 3 13.96 -24.72 42.66
N THR A 4 14.88 -23.79 42.39
CA THR A 4 14.59 -22.37 42.25
C THR A 4 14.09 -22.12 40.82
N ALA A 5 12.83 -21.74 40.67
CA ALA A 5 12.29 -21.33 39.38
C ALA A 5 12.88 -19.96 38.98
N LEU A 6 13.52 -19.90 37.82
CA LEU A 6 13.97 -18.65 37.21
C LEU A 6 12.74 -17.97 36.56
N PRO A 7 12.47 -16.68 36.81
CA PRO A 7 11.39 -15.99 36.12
C PRO A 7 11.80 -15.76 34.66
N LEU A 8 11.00 -16.27 33.71
CA LEU A 8 11.06 -15.82 32.33
C LEU A 8 10.63 -14.36 32.29
N LEU A 9 11.58 -13.44 32.03
CA LEU A 9 11.23 -12.09 31.61
C LEU A 9 10.71 -12.18 30.17
N PHE A 10 9.41 -11.96 30.00
CA PHE A 10 8.86 -11.56 28.70
C PHE A 10 9.40 -10.17 28.39
N ALA A 11 10.38 -10.07 27.49
CA ALA A 11 10.63 -8.84 26.78
C ALA A 11 9.43 -8.59 25.89
N ALA A 12 8.52 -7.70 26.31
CA ALA A 12 7.50 -7.17 25.42
C ALA A 12 8.25 -6.58 24.21
N ALA A 13 8.04 -7.15 23.02
CA ALA A 13 8.42 -6.50 21.78
C ALA A 13 7.70 -5.16 21.78
N SER A 14 8.42 -4.11 22.15
CA SER A 14 7.90 -2.76 22.07
C SER A 14 7.66 -2.53 20.59
N ALA A 15 6.39 -2.40 20.20
CA ALA A 15 6.06 -1.82 18.91
C ALA A 15 6.91 -0.56 18.80
N THR A 16 7.87 -0.56 17.89
CA THR A 16 8.71 0.61 17.62
C THR A 16 7.75 1.78 17.51
N PRO A 17 7.83 2.80 18.40
CA PRO A 17 6.97 3.96 18.27
C PRO A 17 7.26 4.50 16.89
N LEU A 18 6.29 4.39 15.98
CA LEU A 18 6.20 5.08 14.69
C LEU A 18 7.45 5.92 14.46
N GLU A 19 8.53 5.29 13.99
CA GLU A 19 9.82 5.97 13.86
C GLU A 19 9.53 7.26 13.15
N SER A 20 9.76 8.39 13.84
CA SER A 20 9.82 9.75 13.33
C SER A 20 9.58 9.77 11.81
N ARG A 21 8.31 9.78 11.38
CA ARG A 21 8.00 9.66 9.95
C ARG A 21 8.70 10.85 9.30
N ALA A 22 9.75 10.58 8.52
CA ALA A 22 10.44 11.59 7.73
C ALA A 22 9.37 12.44 7.05
N SER A 23 9.51 13.77 7.10
CA SER A 23 8.63 14.89 6.69
C SER A 23 7.62 14.74 5.51
N GLY A 24 7.01 13.58 5.30
CA GLY A 24 6.37 13.15 4.07
C GLY A 24 7.33 13.04 2.88
N VAL A 25 6.91 12.31 1.85
CA VAL A 25 7.42 12.54 0.50
C VAL A 25 6.63 13.70 -0.09
N GLN A 26 7.30 14.73 -0.57
CA GLN A 26 6.64 15.89 -1.17
C GLN A 26 6.00 15.53 -2.51
N GLY A 27 4.79 16.02 -2.71
CA GLY A 27 4.14 16.17 -4.00
C GLY A 27 3.30 17.44 -3.99
N PHE A 28 2.39 17.54 -4.94
CA PHE A 28 1.50 18.69 -5.08
C PHE A 28 0.31 18.30 -5.95
N ASP A 29 -0.68 19.16 -6.05
CA ASP A 29 -1.76 19.00 -7.01
C ASP A 29 -2.07 20.31 -7.75
N ILE A 30 -2.52 20.18 -8.99
CA ILE A 30 -2.70 21.30 -9.92
C ILE A 30 -3.93 21.12 -10.79
N SER A 31 -4.34 22.23 -11.41
CA SER A 31 -5.41 22.28 -12.40
C SER A 31 -5.10 23.33 -13.46
N SER A 32 -6.05 23.62 -14.33
CA SER A 32 -6.03 24.77 -15.24
C SER A 32 -5.83 26.13 -14.59
N TYR A 33 -5.96 26.28 -13.27
CA TYR A 33 -5.53 27.50 -12.56
C TYR A 33 -4.01 27.73 -12.65
N GLN A 34 -3.22 26.66 -12.76
CA GLN A 34 -1.79 26.74 -12.98
C GLN A 34 -1.50 26.63 -14.48
N GLY A 35 -1.25 27.77 -15.14
CA GLY A 35 -0.96 27.81 -16.58
C GLY A 35 0.24 26.92 -16.97
N THR A 36 1.47 27.44 -16.82
CA THR A 36 2.70 26.66 -17.07
C THR A 36 3.34 26.26 -15.74
N VAL A 37 3.72 24.99 -15.61
CA VAL A 37 4.32 24.42 -14.41
C VAL A 37 5.76 23.97 -14.70
N ASN A 38 6.70 24.36 -13.86
CA ASN A 38 8.10 23.92 -13.95
C ASN A 38 8.31 22.57 -13.26
N PHE A 39 7.85 21.48 -13.90
CA PHE A 39 7.93 20.12 -13.34
C PHE A 39 9.37 19.66 -13.06
N ALA A 40 10.32 20.02 -13.93
CA ALA A 40 11.73 19.69 -13.72
C ALA A 40 12.29 20.38 -12.46
N GLY A 41 11.94 21.66 -12.26
CA GLY A 41 12.22 22.40 -11.03
C GLY A 41 11.63 21.71 -9.80
N ALA A 42 10.34 21.39 -9.83
CA ALA A 42 9.66 20.69 -8.74
C ALA A 42 10.34 19.36 -8.36
N TYR A 43 10.65 18.53 -9.37
CA TYR A 43 11.34 17.25 -9.15
C TYR A 43 12.74 17.45 -8.53
N SER A 44 13.50 18.42 -9.06
CA SER A 44 14.84 18.76 -8.56
C SER A 44 14.83 19.31 -7.13
N SER A 45 13.71 19.92 -6.70
CA SER A 45 13.48 20.40 -5.34
C SER A 45 12.83 19.36 -4.41
N GLY A 46 12.65 18.12 -4.87
CA GLY A 46 12.24 17.00 -4.02
C GLY A 46 10.82 16.49 -4.24
N ALA A 47 10.02 17.09 -5.11
CA ALA A 47 8.70 16.54 -5.46
C ALA A 47 8.86 15.15 -6.11
N ARG A 48 7.96 14.22 -5.78
CA ARG A 48 7.94 12.86 -6.35
C ARG A 48 6.61 12.46 -6.93
N PHE A 49 5.54 13.20 -6.64
CA PHE A 49 4.25 12.98 -7.27
C PHE A 49 3.49 14.27 -7.56
N VAL A 50 2.50 14.19 -8.44
CA VAL A 50 1.54 15.27 -8.72
C VAL A 50 0.15 14.75 -9.11
N MET A 51 -0.91 15.23 -8.45
CA MET A 51 -2.31 15.04 -8.88
C MET A 51 -2.76 16.18 -9.79
N ILE A 52 -3.49 15.85 -10.86
CA ILE A 52 -3.80 16.80 -11.92
C ILE A 52 -5.31 16.75 -12.20
N LYS A 53 -6.00 17.89 -12.13
CA LYS A 53 -7.43 17.94 -12.44
C LYS A 53 -7.67 17.44 -13.84
N ALA A 54 -8.51 16.42 -13.98
CA ALA A 54 -8.89 15.87 -15.27
C ALA A 54 -10.30 16.34 -15.66
N THR A 55 -11.24 16.28 -14.71
CA THR A 55 -12.67 16.50 -14.99
C THR A 55 -13.39 17.11 -13.80
N GLU A 56 -14.54 17.71 -14.07
CA GLU A 56 -15.48 18.19 -13.07
C GLU A 56 -16.92 17.92 -13.54
N GLY A 57 -17.71 17.26 -12.68
CA GLY A 57 -19.06 16.83 -13.03
C GLY A 57 -19.09 16.01 -14.33
N THR A 58 -20.03 16.30 -15.23
CA THR A 58 -20.14 15.58 -16.52
C THR A 58 -19.90 16.47 -17.73
N THR A 59 -19.54 17.74 -17.50
CA THR A 59 -19.55 18.77 -18.54
C THR A 59 -18.21 19.47 -18.70
N TYR A 60 -17.30 19.35 -17.73
CA TYR A 60 -15.99 19.99 -17.77
C TYR A 60 -14.86 18.97 -17.86
N THR A 61 -14.05 19.09 -18.90
CA THR A 61 -12.72 18.48 -18.99
C THR A 61 -11.67 19.57 -18.87
N ASP A 62 -10.69 19.37 -18.01
CA ASP A 62 -9.61 20.33 -17.82
C ASP A 62 -8.71 20.36 -19.07
N LYS A 63 -8.62 21.53 -19.71
CA LYS A 63 -7.90 21.70 -20.97
C LYS A 63 -6.39 21.61 -20.81
N THR A 64 -5.84 21.81 -19.61
CA THR A 64 -4.40 21.71 -19.34
C THR A 64 -3.99 20.31 -18.93
N PHE A 65 -4.93 19.43 -18.54
CA PHE A 65 -4.65 18.08 -18.04
C PHE A 65 -3.62 17.33 -18.88
N SER A 66 -3.81 17.24 -20.20
CA SER A 66 -2.90 16.48 -21.07
C SER A 66 -1.48 17.04 -21.04
N SER A 67 -1.34 18.38 -21.16
CA SER A 67 -0.03 19.03 -21.13
C SER A 67 0.68 18.92 -19.78
N HIS A 68 -0.09 18.99 -18.68
CA HIS A 68 0.43 18.80 -17.33
C HIS A 68 0.85 17.35 -17.10
N TYR A 69 0.04 16.38 -17.54
CA TYR A 69 0.31 14.96 -17.38
C TYR A 69 1.58 14.53 -18.14
N GLU A 70 1.73 15.01 -19.38
CA GLU A 70 2.95 14.78 -20.19
C GLU A 70 4.18 15.47 -19.58
N GLY A 71 4.04 16.70 -19.10
CA GLY A 71 5.11 17.45 -18.44
C GLY A 71 5.58 16.75 -17.16
N ALA A 72 4.65 16.32 -16.31
CA ALA A 72 4.93 15.56 -15.10
C ALA A 72 5.61 14.22 -15.41
N SER A 73 5.10 13.49 -16.41
CA SER A 73 5.67 12.22 -16.87
C SER A 73 7.11 12.40 -17.37
N SER A 74 7.38 13.46 -18.13
CA SER A 74 8.71 13.77 -18.67
C SER A 74 9.71 14.16 -17.58
N ALA A 75 9.25 14.80 -16.50
CA ALA A 75 10.08 15.11 -15.33
C ALA A 75 10.32 13.91 -14.41
N GLY A 76 9.63 12.79 -14.63
CA GLY A 76 9.76 11.57 -13.81
C GLY A 76 8.90 11.55 -12.55
N LEU A 77 7.90 12.43 -12.44
CA LEU A 77 6.94 12.42 -11.33
C LEU A 77 5.97 11.23 -11.46
N ILE A 78 5.62 10.64 -10.32
CA ILE A 78 4.47 9.75 -10.22
C ILE A 78 3.20 10.63 -10.33
N ARG A 79 2.25 10.26 -11.17
CA ARG A 79 1.14 11.16 -11.54
C ARG A 79 -0.18 10.44 -11.66
N GLY A 80 -1.27 11.18 -11.52
CA GLY A 80 -2.64 10.68 -11.52
C GLY A 80 -3.62 11.81 -11.77
N GLY A 81 -4.79 11.47 -12.28
CA GLY A 81 -5.87 12.43 -12.46
C GLY A 81 -6.73 12.57 -11.20
N TYR A 82 -7.38 13.72 -11.05
CA TYR A 82 -8.50 13.86 -10.10
C TYR A 82 -9.78 14.38 -10.75
N HIS A 83 -10.90 14.09 -10.11
CA HIS A 83 -12.24 14.45 -10.52
C HIS A 83 -12.93 15.29 -9.45
N PHE A 84 -13.32 16.52 -9.78
CA PHE A 84 -14.13 17.35 -8.89
C PHE A 84 -15.60 16.95 -8.99
N ALA A 85 -16.16 16.44 -7.90
CA ALA A 85 -17.48 15.85 -7.87
C ALA A 85 -18.60 16.90 -7.89
N HIS A 86 -19.69 16.58 -8.60
CA HIS A 86 -20.98 17.29 -8.50
C HIS A 86 -22.11 16.28 -8.23
N PRO A 87 -22.29 15.79 -6.99
CA PRO A 87 -23.28 14.76 -6.65
C PRO A 87 -24.74 15.13 -6.94
N ASP A 88 -25.03 16.42 -7.07
CA ASP A 88 -26.32 16.99 -7.48
C ASP A 88 -26.62 16.89 -8.98
N SER A 89 -25.60 16.68 -9.81
CA SER A 89 -25.74 16.75 -11.27
C SER A 89 -26.04 15.41 -11.95
N SER A 90 -25.59 14.29 -11.36
CA SER A 90 -25.64 12.94 -11.96
C SER A 90 -25.26 11.87 -10.94
N SER A 91 -25.36 10.59 -11.30
CA SER A 91 -24.93 9.49 -10.42
C SER A 91 -23.40 9.39 -10.30
N GLY A 92 -22.93 8.73 -9.24
CA GLY A 92 -21.51 8.47 -9.02
C GLY A 92 -20.91 7.66 -10.17
N ALA A 93 -21.63 6.64 -10.65
CA ALA A 93 -21.21 5.85 -11.81
C ALA A 93 -21.02 6.70 -13.07
N THR A 94 -21.93 7.64 -13.34
CA THR A 94 -21.85 8.51 -14.53
C THR A 94 -20.59 9.38 -14.49
N GLN A 95 -20.29 9.97 -13.32
CA GLN A 95 -19.08 10.78 -13.14
C GLN A 95 -17.80 9.95 -13.14
N ALA A 96 -17.83 8.72 -12.60
CA ALA A 96 -16.69 7.81 -12.67
C ALA A 96 -16.36 7.41 -14.12
N GLU A 97 -17.38 7.10 -14.94
CA GLU A 97 -17.19 6.80 -16.36
C GLU A 97 -16.64 7.99 -17.13
N TYR A 98 -17.18 9.20 -16.88
CA TYR A 98 -16.68 10.43 -17.47
C TYR A 98 -15.20 10.67 -17.09
N PHE A 99 -14.87 10.58 -15.81
CA PHE A 99 -13.51 10.73 -15.32
C PHE A 99 -12.55 9.72 -15.99
N LEU A 100 -12.92 8.45 -16.04
CA LEU A 100 -12.11 7.40 -16.66
C LEU A 100 -11.87 7.65 -18.15
N ALA A 101 -12.87 8.18 -18.88
CA ALA A 101 -12.75 8.51 -20.30
C ALA A 101 -11.83 9.71 -20.56
N HIS A 102 -11.57 10.55 -19.55
CA HIS A 102 -10.96 11.87 -19.72
C HIS A 102 -9.72 12.12 -18.83
N GLY A 103 -9.06 11.06 -18.36
CA GLY A 103 -7.77 11.17 -17.67
C GLY A 103 -7.68 10.47 -16.31
N GLY A 104 -8.76 9.86 -15.85
CA GLY A 104 -8.82 9.12 -14.60
C GLY A 104 -8.33 7.68 -14.65
N GLY A 105 -7.87 7.21 -15.81
CA GLY A 105 -7.38 5.83 -15.96
C GLY A 105 -6.18 5.51 -15.06
N TRP A 106 -6.05 4.24 -14.70
CA TRP A 106 -4.91 3.73 -13.94
C TRP A 106 -4.30 2.52 -14.66
N SER A 107 -2.99 2.37 -14.54
CA SER A 107 -2.27 1.17 -14.98
C SER A 107 -1.14 0.84 -14.02
N ASN A 108 -0.77 -0.43 -13.91
CA ASN A 108 0.34 -0.89 -13.08
C ASN A 108 1.70 -0.66 -13.77
N ASP A 109 2.04 0.61 -14.01
CA ASP A 109 3.34 1.03 -14.58
C ASP A 109 4.32 1.53 -13.50
N GLY A 110 3.90 1.51 -12.22
CA GLY A 110 4.66 2.05 -11.09
C GLY A 110 4.85 3.57 -11.11
N ARG A 111 4.14 4.28 -12.00
CA ARG A 111 4.19 5.74 -12.18
C ARG A 111 2.81 6.37 -12.17
N THR A 112 1.75 5.58 -12.23
CA THR A 112 0.35 6.01 -12.19
C THR A 112 -0.25 5.84 -10.80
N LEU A 113 -0.60 6.93 -10.14
CA LEU A 113 -1.44 6.86 -8.94
C LEU A 113 -2.88 6.51 -9.34
N PRO A 114 -3.61 5.75 -8.49
CA PRO A 114 -5.06 5.60 -8.70
C PRO A 114 -5.71 6.99 -8.74
N GLY A 115 -6.78 7.13 -9.50
CA GLY A 115 -7.50 8.39 -9.62
C GLY A 115 -8.03 8.86 -8.27
N MET A 116 -8.18 10.17 -8.12
CA MET A 116 -8.68 10.79 -6.91
C MET A 116 -10.07 11.36 -7.14
N LEU A 117 -11.01 11.00 -6.27
CA LEU A 117 -12.31 11.64 -6.14
C LEU A 117 -12.16 12.83 -5.20
N ASP A 118 -12.22 14.03 -5.77
CA ASP A 118 -12.30 15.28 -5.03
C ASP A 118 -13.78 15.56 -4.71
N ILE A 119 -14.14 15.33 -3.44
CA ILE A 119 -15.51 15.41 -2.94
C ILE A 119 -15.54 16.29 -1.69
N GLU A 120 -15.84 17.57 -1.92
CA GLU A 120 -15.72 18.60 -0.91
C GLU A 120 -16.81 19.68 -1.03
N TYR A 121 -16.60 20.86 -0.43
CA TYR A 121 -17.58 21.95 -0.40
C TYR A 121 -18.08 22.30 -1.80
N ASN A 122 -19.42 22.36 -1.98
CA ASN A 122 -19.97 22.87 -3.23
C ASN A 122 -19.57 24.35 -3.42
N PRO A 123 -18.90 24.72 -4.52
CA PRO A 123 -18.38 26.07 -4.74
C PRO A 123 -19.47 27.09 -5.08
N SER A 124 -20.69 26.64 -5.42
CA SER A 124 -21.78 27.50 -5.89
C SER A 124 -23.14 26.93 -5.51
N GLY A 125 -23.33 26.54 -4.25
CA GLY A 125 -24.59 25.96 -3.80
C GLY A 125 -24.62 25.63 -2.30
N ALA A 126 -25.51 24.71 -1.94
CA ALA A 126 -25.57 24.17 -0.60
C ALA A 126 -24.31 23.36 -0.31
N THR A 127 -23.74 23.49 0.90
CA THR A 127 -22.48 22.83 1.32
C THR A 127 -22.37 21.36 0.91
N CYS A 128 -23.46 20.59 1.05
CA CYS A 128 -23.54 19.16 0.72
C CYS A 128 -24.32 18.90 -0.59
N TYR A 129 -24.26 19.81 -1.55
CA TYR A 129 -24.91 19.71 -2.87
C TYR A 129 -26.44 19.53 -2.80
N GLY A 130 -27.06 19.83 -1.65
CA GLY A 130 -28.51 19.69 -1.47
C GLY A 130 -29.01 18.24 -1.36
N ILE A 131 -28.11 17.27 -1.15
CA ILE A 131 -28.47 15.86 -0.96
C ILE A 131 -28.29 15.44 0.51
N SER A 132 -28.99 14.38 0.93
CA SER A 132 -28.86 13.84 2.29
C SER A 132 -27.53 13.12 2.50
N GLU A 133 -27.10 12.98 3.75
CA GLU A 133 -25.91 12.21 4.13
C GLU A 133 -25.92 10.79 3.55
N SER A 134 -27.06 10.09 3.66
CA SER A 134 -27.22 8.73 3.12
C SER A 134 -27.13 8.68 1.59
N ALA A 135 -27.64 9.70 0.89
CA ALA A 135 -27.52 9.82 -0.55
C ALA A 135 -26.08 10.12 -0.97
N MET A 136 -25.36 10.96 -0.22
CA MET A 136 -23.94 11.24 -0.44
C MET A 136 -23.10 9.97 -0.30
N VAL A 137 -23.31 9.20 0.77
CA VAL A 137 -22.60 7.92 0.98
C VAL A 137 -22.90 6.93 -0.16
N ALA A 138 -24.16 6.83 -0.59
CA ALA A 138 -24.53 5.98 -1.72
C ALA A 138 -23.85 6.44 -3.02
N TRP A 139 -23.78 7.75 -3.24
CA TRP A 139 -23.15 8.35 -4.43
C TRP A 139 -21.63 8.09 -4.48
N VAL A 140 -20.92 8.31 -3.37
CA VAL A 140 -19.47 8.04 -3.28
C VAL A 140 -19.18 6.56 -3.51
N LYS A 141 -20.02 5.66 -2.96
CA LYS A 141 -19.89 4.22 -3.20
C LYS A 141 -20.12 3.86 -4.68
N ASP A 142 -21.14 4.44 -5.32
CA ASP A 142 -21.44 4.20 -6.73
C ASP A 142 -20.28 4.64 -7.65
N PHE A 143 -19.69 5.81 -7.38
CA PHE A 143 -18.48 6.27 -8.07
C PHE A 143 -17.32 5.29 -7.90
N GLY A 144 -17.01 4.93 -6.64
CA GLY A 144 -15.83 4.13 -6.34
C GLY A 144 -15.92 2.67 -6.79
N GLU A 145 -17.09 2.03 -6.70
CA GLU A 145 -17.31 0.69 -7.24
C GLU A 145 -17.21 0.69 -8.78
N THR A 146 -17.76 1.71 -9.44
CA THR A 146 -17.63 1.88 -10.89
C THR A 146 -16.17 2.06 -11.28
N TYR A 147 -15.44 2.94 -10.60
CA TYR A 147 -14.01 3.17 -10.83
C TYR A 147 -13.18 1.88 -10.64
N LYS A 148 -13.42 1.14 -9.55
CA LYS A 148 -12.77 -0.14 -9.28
C LYS A 148 -13.08 -1.21 -10.31
N SER A 149 -14.32 -1.28 -10.79
CA SER A 149 -14.70 -2.26 -11.82
C SER A 149 -13.91 -2.10 -13.13
N LYS A 150 -13.42 -0.88 -13.41
CA LYS A 150 -12.68 -0.55 -14.64
C LYS A 150 -11.17 -0.58 -14.47
N THR A 151 -10.67 -0.31 -13.27
CA THR A 151 -9.22 -0.14 -13.01
C THR A 151 -8.62 -1.21 -12.10
N GLY A 152 -9.45 -1.97 -11.38
CA GLY A 152 -9.01 -2.87 -10.31
C GLY A 152 -8.61 -2.16 -9.01
N ARG A 153 -8.75 -0.82 -8.93
CA ARG A 153 -8.36 0.00 -7.78
C ARG A 153 -9.56 0.82 -7.31
N TYR A 154 -9.75 0.97 -6.00
CA TYR A 154 -10.59 2.05 -5.52
C TYR A 154 -9.89 3.40 -5.76
N PRO A 155 -10.64 4.48 -6.06
CA PRO A 155 -10.07 5.81 -6.12
C PRO A 155 -9.63 6.25 -4.73
N MET A 156 -8.73 7.22 -4.68
CA MET A 156 -8.47 7.96 -3.44
C MET A 156 -9.64 8.92 -3.18
N ILE A 157 -9.92 9.24 -1.92
CA ILE A 157 -10.91 10.25 -1.54
C ILE A 157 -10.17 11.47 -1.02
N TYR A 158 -10.32 12.60 -1.71
CA TYR A 158 -9.94 13.91 -1.23
C TYR A 158 -11.13 14.58 -0.55
N THR A 159 -10.92 15.11 0.66
CA THR A 159 -11.93 15.83 1.46
C THR A 159 -11.27 16.58 2.62
N THR A 160 -12.03 17.46 3.29
CA THR A 160 -11.72 17.90 4.66
C THR A 160 -12.43 17.03 5.70
N ALA A 161 -11.95 17.06 6.95
CA ALA A 161 -12.63 16.37 8.06
C ALA A 161 -14.01 16.97 8.36
N ASP A 162 -14.15 18.29 8.24
CA ASP A 162 -15.42 18.99 8.47
C ASP A 162 -16.46 18.63 7.40
N TRP A 163 -16.09 18.71 6.13
CA TRP A 163 -17.00 18.37 5.04
C TRP A 163 -17.44 16.92 5.13
N TRP A 164 -16.51 16.00 5.39
CA TRP A 164 -16.83 14.58 5.53
C TRP A 164 -17.83 14.32 6.66
N ASN A 165 -17.61 14.91 7.84
CA ASN A 165 -18.51 14.74 8.97
C ASN A 165 -19.89 15.35 8.70
N THR A 166 -19.92 16.56 8.13
CA THR A 166 -21.15 17.30 7.85
C THR A 166 -21.98 16.66 6.74
N CYS A 167 -21.35 16.21 5.65
CA CYS A 167 -22.06 15.80 4.44
C CYS A 167 -22.23 14.29 4.29
N THR A 168 -21.57 13.49 5.14
CA THR A 168 -21.73 12.02 5.13
C THR A 168 -22.22 11.45 6.47
N GLY A 169 -22.46 12.30 7.47
CA GLY A 169 -22.77 11.87 8.84
C GLY A 169 -21.58 11.19 9.52
N GLY A 170 -20.35 11.50 9.11
CA GLY A 170 -19.14 10.84 9.61
C GLY A 170 -19.03 9.37 9.21
N SER A 171 -19.53 9.00 8.02
CA SER A 171 -19.58 7.62 7.54
C SER A 171 -18.23 6.92 7.60
N THR A 172 -18.23 5.67 8.08
CA THR A 172 -17.06 4.79 8.17
C THR A 172 -16.98 3.75 7.05
N ALA A 173 -17.87 3.85 6.05
CA ALA A 173 -18.04 2.81 5.03
C ALA A 173 -16.83 2.61 4.10
N PHE A 174 -15.87 3.54 4.08
CA PHE A 174 -14.81 3.60 3.07
C PHE A 174 -13.40 3.39 3.63
N SER A 175 -13.24 3.40 4.97
CA SER A 175 -11.92 3.47 5.61
C SER A 175 -11.02 2.25 5.40
N ASN A 176 -11.61 1.10 5.06
CA ASN A 176 -10.87 -0.13 4.79
C ASN A 176 -10.33 -0.23 3.36
N ASP A 177 -10.93 0.52 2.43
CA ASP A 177 -10.79 0.27 0.99
C ASP A 177 -10.24 1.49 0.22
N TYR A 178 -10.62 2.69 0.63
CA TYR A 178 -10.31 3.95 -0.07
C TYR A 178 -9.16 4.67 0.64
N PRO A 179 -8.05 4.98 -0.05
CA PRO A 179 -7.01 5.83 0.51
C PRO A 179 -7.54 7.25 0.75
N LEU A 180 -7.27 7.81 1.92
CA LEU A 180 -7.66 9.18 2.26
C LEU A 180 -6.57 10.19 1.86
N VAL A 181 -6.96 11.22 1.12
CA VAL A 181 -6.22 12.46 0.92
C VAL A 181 -6.91 13.52 1.77
N LEU A 182 -6.28 13.94 2.86
CA LEU A 182 -6.88 14.87 3.81
C LEU A 182 -6.40 16.29 3.56
N ALA A 183 -7.30 17.21 3.26
CA ALA A 183 -7.01 18.63 3.20
C ALA A 183 -7.07 19.26 4.59
N ARG A 184 -5.95 19.84 5.03
CA ARG A 184 -5.85 20.65 6.25
C ARG A 184 -4.59 21.52 6.21
N TYR A 185 -4.77 22.81 5.97
CA TYR A 185 -3.66 23.76 5.89
C TYR A 185 -3.17 24.14 7.28
N SER A 186 -2.17 23.41 7.77
CA SER A 186 -1.69 23.52 9.15
C SER A 186 -0.30 22.89 9.29
N SER A 187 0.30 23.01 10.48
CA SER A 187 1.54 22.31 10.83
C SER A 187 1.31 20.86 11.29
N SER A 188 0.05 20.43 11.39
CA SER A 188 -0.32 19.05 11.76
C SER A 188 -1.59 18.59 11.04
N VAL A 189 -1.70 17.28 10.83
CA VAL A 189 -2.81 16.62 10.11
C VAL A 189 -4.16 16.74 10.82
N GLY A 190 -4.16 16.97 12.13
CA GLY A 190 -5.38 17.07 12.93
C GLY A 190 -6.18 15.76 13.02
N THR A 191 -7.49 15.88 13.24
CA THR A 191 -8.39 14.74 13.38
C THR A 191 -8.69 14.10 12.03
N ILE A 192 -8.48 12.78 11.94
CA ILE A 192 -8.83 11.98 10.77
C ILE A 192 -10.34 11.65 10.81
N PRO A 193 -11.12 11.93 9.76
CA PRO A 193 -12.55 11.65 9.72
C PRO A 193 -12.85 10.17 9.42
N GLY A 194 -14.14 9.80 9.40
CA GLY A 194 -14.64 8.59 8.72
C GLY A 194 -14.04 7.25 9.15
N GLY A 195 -13.45 7.17 10.34
CA GLY A 195 -12.83 5.94 10.85
C GLY A 195 -11.58 5.49 10.10
N TRP A 196 -10.98 6.34 9.25
CA TRP A 196 -9.67 6.08 8.69
C TRP A 196 -8.64 6.04 9.82
N PRO A 197 -7.75 5.03 9.85
CA PRO A 197 -6.69 4.97 10.85
C PRO A 197 -5.62 6.05 10.60
N TYR A 198 -5.49 6.49 9.35
CA TYR A 198 -4.55 7.51 8.89
C TYR A 198 -4.97 8.03 7.51
N GLN A 199 -4.49 9.22 7.18
CA GLN A 199 -4.44 9.77 5.83
C GLN A 199 -3.26 9.16 5.05
N SER A 200 -3.50 8.80 3.79
CA SER A 200 -2.45 8.37 2.85
C SER A 200 -1.68 9.57 2.28
N PHE A 201 -2.41 10.64 1.96
CA PHE A 201 -1.86 11.93 1.54
C PHE A 201 -2.41 13.03 2.44
N TRP A 202 -1.61 14.07 2.66
CA TRP A 202 -2.02 15.27 3.40
C TRP A 202 -1.76 16.49 2.53
N GLN A 203 -2.82 17.17 2.11
CA GLN A 203 -2.71 18.48 1.48
C GLN A 203 -2.57 19.52 2.61
N ASN A 204 -1.34 20.03 2.77
CA ASN A 204 -0.91 20.77 3.95
C ASN A 204 -0.83 22.28 3.73
N SER A 205 -0.99 22.75 2.49
CA SER A 205 -1.04 24.16 2.12
C SER A 205 -1.73 24.29 0.75
N ASP A 206 -2.46 25.36 0.52
CA ASP A 206 -2.97 25.80 -0.79
C ASP A 206 -1.95 26.61 -1.62
N GLU A 207 -0.68 26.53 -1.21
CA GLU A 207 0.40 27.29 -1.82
C GLU A 207 1.64 26.41 -1.90
N TYR A 208 1.90 25.86 -3.08
CA TYR A 208 3.15 25.20 -3.42
C TYR A 208 4.01 26.09 -4.31
N THR A 209 5.31 26.15 -4.05
CA THR A 209 6.26 27.04 -4.76
C THR A 209 6.28 26.82 -6.28
N TYR A 210 5.91 25.63 -6.75
CA TYR A 210 5.85 25.29 -8.18
C TYR A 210 4.43 25.37 -8.78
N GLY A 211 3.48 25.91 -8.01
CA GLY A 211 2.07 26.07 -8.39
C GLY A 211 1.16 25.03 -7.75
N GLY A 212 -0.08 25.45 -7.48
CA GLY A 212 -1.11 24.60 -6.89
C GLY A 212 -0.87 24.38 -5.40
N ASP A 213 -1.33 23.24 -4.91
CA ASP A 213 -1.44 22.95 -3.49
C ASP A 213 -0.34 21.95 -3.07
N SER A 214 0.22 22.12 -1.87
CA SER A 214 1.28 21.26 -1.34
C SER A 214 0.70 19.98 -0.76
N GLU A 215 1.25 18.83 -1.16
CA GLU A 215 0.86 17.53 -0.62
C GLU A 215 2.04 16.74 -0.05
N LEU A 216 1.77 15.96 1.00
CA LEU A 216 2.71 15.05 1.61
C LEU A 216 2.16 13.62 1.60
N TRP A 217 2.90 12.71 0.95
CA TRP A 217 2.64 11.27 1.06
C TRP A 217 3.09 10.75 2.42
N ASN A 218 2.24 9.95 3.05
CA ASN A 218 2.46 9.39 4.37
C ASN A 218 3.30 8.10 4.32
N GLY A 219 4.57 8.22 3.92
CA GLY A 219 5.49 7.09 3.84
C GLY A 219 6.80 7.44 3.12
N SER A 220 7.53 6.42 2.69
CA SER A 220 8.76 6.57 1.91
C SER A 220 8.48 6.67 0.40
N GLU A 221 9.46 7.09 -0.39
CA GLU A 221 9.33 7.09 -1.86
C GLU A 221 9.13 5.67 -2.40
N ALA A 222 9.75 4.67 -1.75
CA ALA A 222 9.54 3.27 -2.10
C ALA A 222 8.09 2.83 -1.84
N SER A 223 7.49 3.22 -0.70
CA SER A 223 6.09 2.88 -0.42
C SER A 223 5.12 3.62 -1.36
N LEU A 224 5.45 4.83 -1.79
CA LEU A 224 4.69 5.57 -2.81
C LEU A 224 4.70 4.84 -4.17
N LYS A 225 5.87 4.35 -4.62
CA LYS A 225 6.00 3.55 -5.85
C LYS A 225 5.21 2.25 -5.77
N THR A 226 5.25 1.57 -4.62
CA THR A 226 4.43 0.38 -4.38
C THR A 226 2.94 0.71 -4.43
N PHE A 227 2.53 1.81 -3.81
CA PHE A 227 1.13 2.26 -3.82
C PHE A 227 0.64 2.55 -5.25
N ALA A 228 1.48 3.16 -6.10
CA ALA A 228 1.20 3.37 -7.52
C ALA A 228 1.02 2.03 -8.28
N LYS A 229 1.80 1.00 -7.96
CA LYS A 229 1.66 -0.36 -8.55
C LYS A 229 0.39 -1.11 -8.11
N GLY A 230 -0.31 -0.64 -7.08
CA GLY A 230 -1.51 -1.30 -6.55
C GLY A 230 -1.24 -2.54 -5.72
N LEU A 231 0.02 -2.74 -5.31
CA LEU A 231 0.35 -3.70 -4.26
C LEU A 231 -0.07 -3.05 -2.93
N HIS A 232 -1.27 -3.38 -2.47
CA HIS A 232 -1.72 -2.98 -1.15
C HIS A 232 -0.97 -3.82 -0.12
N PHE A 233 -0.09 -3.20 0.66
CA PHE A 233 0.28 -3.78 1.95
C PHE A 233 -0.89 -3.48 2.88
N PRO A 234 -1.72 -4.47 3.27
CA PRO A 234 -2.57 -4.24 4.42
C PRO A 234 -1.67 -3.81 5.58
N VAL A 235 -2.21 -2.92 6.43
CA VAL A 235 -1.69 -2.54 7.75
C VAL A 235 -0.81 -3.65 8.29
N GLN A 236 0.45 -3.32 8.63
CA GLN A 236 1.47 -4.25 9.15
C GLN A 236 0.83 -5.55 9.60
N VAL A 237 0.95 -6.59 8.78
CA VAL A 237 0.78 -7.94 9.32
C VAL A 237 1.93 -8.07 10.31
N THR A 238 1.68 -7.76 11.57
CA THR A 238 2.55 -8.23 12.63
C THR A 238 2.56 -9.74 12.47
N LEU A 239 3.76 -10.34 12.48
CA LEU A 239 3.95 -11.78 12.36
C LEU A 239 3.04 -12.59 13.33
N GLU A 240 2.55 -11.95 14.38
CA GLU A 240 1.56 -12.46 15.34
C GLU A 240 0.22 -12.87 14.70
N ALA A 241 -0.30 -12.15 13.69
CA ALA A 241 -1.59 -12.51 13.06
C ALA A 241 -1.46 -13.75 12.14
N ALA A 242 -0.29 -13.94 11.53
CA ALA A 242 0.03 -15.16 10.80
C ALA A 242 0.28 -16.34 11.76
N ALA A 243 0.85 -16.08 12.94
CA ALA A 243 1.05 -17.08 13.99
C ALA A 243 -0.26 -17.49 14.69
N ALA A 244 -1.23 -16.59 14.85
CA ALA A 244 -2.50 -16.87 15.54
C ALA A 244 -3.49 -17.74 14.72
N GLN A 245 -3.29 -17.90 13.41
CA GLN A 245 -4.00 -18.92 12.62
C GLN A 245 -3.34 -20.30 12.68
N ILE A 246 -2.16 -20.38 13.29
CA ILE A 246 -1.45 -21.62 13.61
C ILE A 246 -1.69 -21.87 15.11
N ASP A 247 -2.89 -22.27 15.52
CA ASP A 247 -3.04 -22.82 16.87
C ASP A 247 -3.94 -24.07 16.97
N ASP A 248 -3.54 -24.91 17.93
CA ASP A 248 -4.22 -25.99 18.64
C ASP A 248 -4.28 -27.42 18.10
N ARG A 249 -3.55 -27.79 17.04
CA ARG A 249 -3.52 -29.21 16.59
C ARG A 249 -2.16 -29.84 16.33
N VAL A 250 -1.11 -29.39 17.00
CA VAL A 250 0.18 -30.11 16.97
C VAL A 250 0.51 -30.66 18.35
N LEU A 251 0.49 -31.98 18.42
CA LEU A 251 0.86 -32.84 19.55
C LEU A 251 2.28 -32.53 20.07
N PRO A 252 2.58 -32.85 21.35
CA PRO A 252 3.79 -32.37 22.01
C PRO A 252 5.03 -33.06 21.42
N LEU A 253 5.94 -32.28 20.85
CA LEU A 253 7.32 -32.71 20.60
C LEU A 253 8.19 -32.13 21.71
N GLU A 254 8.74 -33.02 22.52
CA GLU A 254 9.69 -32.72 23.59
C GLU A 254 10.95 -32.06 23.02
N TRP A 255 11.31 -30.91 23.57
CA TRP A 255 12.51 -30.16 23.19
C TRP A 255 13.75 -30.75 23.88
N TRP A 256 14.75 -31.17 23.10
CA TRP A 256 16.09 -31.46 23.63
C TRP A 256 16.94 -30.19 23.53
N ILE A 257 17.30 -29.61 24.69
CA ILE A 257 18.34 -28.58 24.80
C ILE A 257 19.65 -29.29 25.16
N CYS A 258 20.64 -29.28 24.27
CA CYS A 258 21.98 -29.76 24.60
C CYS A 258 22.70 -28.72 25.47
N LYS A 259 23.02 -29.11 26.71
CA LYS A 259 23.97 -28.43 27.60
C LYS A 259 25.36 -29.03 27.41
N ASP A 260 26.32 -28.13 27.21
CA ASP A 260 27.78 -28.27 27.36
C ASP A 260 28.59 -29.16 26.41
N GLU A 261 29.64 -28.54 25.87
CA GLU A 261 30.71 -29.09 25.03
C GLU A 261 31.85 -29.68 25.89
N SER A 262 31.63 -30.78 26.60
CA SER A 262 32.77 -31.61 27.07
C SER A 262 32.32 -32.95 27.63
N GLU A 263 32.38 -33.98 26.79
CA GLU A 263 32.82 -35.35 27.11
C GLU A 263 32.44 -36.27 25.92
N VAL A 264 33.40 -36.49 25.02
CA VAL A 264 33.32 -37.55 24.01
C VAL A 264 34.35 -38.60 24.36
N HIS A 265 33.91 -39.67 25.02
CA HIS A 265 34.60 -40.95 24.97
C HIS A 265 33.92 -41.82 23.91
N ASP A 266 34.71 -42.17 22.90
CA ASP A 266 34.34 -42.93 21.71
C ASP A 266 34.04 -44.40 22.04
N ASN A 267 32.91 -44.89 21.51
CA ASN A 267 32.78 -46.28 21.11
C ASN A 267 31.72 -46.40 20.00
N GLY A 268 32.18 -46.12 18.78
CA GLY A 268 31.89 -47.02 17.66
C GLY A 268 30.75 -46.63 16.72
N SER A 269 31.01 -45.63 15.87
CA SER A 269 30.75 -45.69 14.41
C SER A 269 31.09 -44.33 13.77
N ALA A 270 32.36 -44.13 13.43
CA ALA A 270 32.84 -42.87 12.85
C ALA A 270 32.85 -42.92 11.31
N ALA A 271 31.77 -42.43 10.68
CA ALA A 271 31.91 -41.72 9.42
C ALA A 271 32.50 -40.34 9.76
N ARG A 272 33.77 -40.13 9.42
CA ARG A 272 34.51 -38.91 9.71
C ARG A 272 33.88 -37.71 8.97
N PRO A 273 33.62 -36.57 9.60
CA PRO A 273 33.57 -35.32 8.86
C PRO A 273 35.01 -34.93 8.52
N ARG A 274 35.34 -34.90 7.22
CA ARG A 274 36.46 -34.09 6.77
C ARG A 274 36.06 -32.63 6.96
N THR A 275 36.58 -31.98 7.98
CA THR A 275 36.65 -30.52 8.04
C THR A 275 37.71 -30.07 7.03
N GLY A 276 37.25 -29.71 5.83
CA GLY A 276 38.04 -29.00 4.84
C GLY A 276 37.44 -27.61 4.67
N VAL A 277 38.19 -26.59 5.08
CA VAL A 277 37.84 -25.18 4.91
C VAL A 277 37.83 -24.85 3.41
N PHE A 278 36.68 -24.39 2.91
CA PHE A 278 36.59 -23.50 1.75
C PHE A 278 35.50 -22.46 2.05
N ASP A 279 35.94 -21.22 2.26
CA ASP A 279 35.22 -19.95 2.27
C ASP A 279 33.79 -19.90 2.85
N GLY A 280 33.71 -19.81 4.18
CA GLY A 280 33.04 -18.64 4.79
C GLY A 280 31.55 -18.67 5.16
N TYR A 281 30.85 -19.81 5.27
CA TYR A 281 29.45 -19.83 5.77
C TYR A 281 29.17 -20.92 6.80
N ILE A 282 28.53 -20.52 7.91
CA ILE A 282 27.91 -21.39 8.92
C ILE A 282 26.40 -21.43 8.64
N PHE A 283 25.80 -22.62 8.55
CA PHE A 283 24.35 -22.78 8.41
C PHE A 283 23.68 -22.87 9.78
N ALA A 284 22.68 -22.03 10.01
CA ALA A 284 21.65 -22.21 11.02
C ALA A 284 20.27 -21.93 10.37
N HIS A 285 19.28 -22.74 10.72
CA HIS A 285 17.89 -22.64 10.26
C HIS A 285 17.31 -21.25 10.56
N GLU A 286 17.05 -20.44 9.54
CA GLU A 286 16.12 -19.31 9.64
C GLU A 286 15.59 -18.90 8.25
N LEU A 287 14.31 -18.55 8.23
CA LEU A 287 13.51 -18.19 7.06
C LEU A 287 14.08 -16.92 6.39
N MET A 288 14.77 -17.08 5.27
CA MET A 288 15.23 -15.97 4.42
C MET A 288 14.19 -15.72 3.32
N ILE A 289 13.39 -14.66 3.47
CA ILE A 289 12.57 -14.12 2.37
C ILE A 289 13.48 -13.19 1.55
N ALA A 290 13.88 -13.65 0.36
CA ALA A 290 14.59 -12.83 -0.61
C ALA A 290 13.66 -11.76 -1.18
N LEU A 291 13.90 -10.51 -0.82
CA LEU A 291 13.51 -9.35 -1.61
C LEU A 291 14.74 -9.00 -2.45
N GLU A 292 14.67 -9.08 -3.77
CA GLU A 292 15.43 -8.19 -4.66
C GLU A 292 15.01 -8.34 -6.13
N ASP A 293 14.82 -7.19 -6.78
CA ASP A 293 14.85 -7.07 -8.24
C ASP A 293 16.19 -7.64 -8.74
N PHE A 294 16.17 -8.67 -9.58
CA PHE A 294 17.12 -9.10 -10.62
C PHE A 294 17.03 -10.64 -10.77
N GLY A 295 16.78 -11.14 -11.98
CA GLY A 295 17.08 -12.56 -12.28
C GLY A 295 18.58 -12.85 -12.10
N PRO A 296 19.06 -14.12 -12.12
CA PRO A 296 18.41 -15.31 -12.66
C PRO A 296 18.13 -16.40 -11.61
N TYR A 297 17.01 -17.10 -11.82
CA TYR A 297 16.62 -18.41 -11.28
C TYR A 297 17.44 -18.99 -10.10
N VAL A 298 16.80 -19.04 -8.93
CA VAL A 298 17.17 -20.00 -7.88
C VAL A 298 16.07 -21.07 -7.83
N PHE A 299 16.42 -22.28 -8.27
CA PHE A 299 15.56 -23.45 -8.15
C PHE A 299 15.61 -23.97 -6.72
N ALA A 300 14.45 -24.05 -6.06
CA ALA A 300 14.33 -24.82 -4.83
C ALA A 300 14.17 -26.31 -5.19
N HIS A 301 15.16 -27.12 -4.83
CA HIS A 301 15.03 -28.57 -4.87
C HIS A 301 14.30 -29.02 -3.60
N ILE A 302 13.01 -29.32 -3.70
CA ILE A 302 12.27 -29.98 -2.63
C ILE A 302 12.38 -31.48 -2.89
N SER A 303 13.40 -32.14 -2.31
CA SER A 303 13.29 -33.58 -2.05
C SER A 303 12.45 -33.73 -0.80
N ASP A 304 11.15 -33.90 -0.96
CA ASP A 304 10.29 -34.79 -0.15
C ASP A 304 8.83 -34.53 -0.53
N GLY A 305 8.06 -35.61 -0.65
CA GLY A 305 6.80 -35.68 -1.37
C GLY A 305 5.68 -34.73 -0.93
N LEU A 306 4.66 -34.64 -1.80
CA LEU A 306 3.48 -33.76 -1.79
C LEU A 306 2.57 -33.77 -0.53
N ASP A 307 3.00 -34.39 0.56
CA ASP A 307 2.29 -34.37 1.85
C ASP A 307 2.85 -33.37 2.85
N ASN A 308 3.82 -32.55 2.46
CA ASN A 308 4.28 -31.44 3.26
C ASN A 308 3.22 -30.31 3.32
N PRO A 309 2.73 -29.90 4.51
CA PRO A 309 1.76 -28.82 4.68
C PRO A 309 2.22 -27.48 4.08
N ILE A 310 3.54 -27.23 4.07
CA ILE A 310 4.14 -26.03 3.50
C ILE A 310 4.00 -26.02 1.97
N ALA A 311 4.16 -27.18 1.32
CA ALA A 311 3.97 -27.31 -0.13
C ALA A 311 2.49 -27.10 -0.53
N LYS A 312 1.53 -27.57 0.29
CA LYS A 312 0.10 -27.31 0.08
C LYS A 312 -0.27 -25.84 0.29
N ALA A 313 0.27 -25.19 1.32
CA ALA A 313 0.05 -23.76 1.58
C ALA A 313 0.61 -22.87 0.47
N ILE A 314 1.81 -23.19 -0.05
CA ILE A 314 2.41 -22.48 -1.19
C ILE A 314 1.61 -22.71 -2.48
N ALA A 315 1.13 -23.93 -2.73
CA ALA A 315 0.29 -24.24 -3.88
C ALA A 315 -1.06 -23.50 -3.84
N GLU A 316 -1.66 -23.35 -2.66
CA GLU A 316 -2.91 -22.63 -2.46
C GLU A 316 -2.75 -21.10 -2.56
N LEU A 317 -1.60 -20.57 -2.12
CA LEU A 317 -1.18 -19.19 -2.39
C LEU A 317 -0.97 -18.94 -3.90
N ASN A 318 -0.30 -19.87 -4.60
CA ASN A 318 -0.09 -19.78 -6.05
C ASN A 318 -1.41 -19.86 -6.84
N ASN A 319 -2.38 -20.68 -6.43
CA ASN A 319 -3.67 -20.79 -7.12
C ASN A 319 -4.53 -19.50 -7.00
N ARG A 320 -4.26 -18.68 -5.97
CA ARG A 320 -4.91 -17.38 -5.74
C ARG A 320 -4.19 -16.21 -6.43
N LEU A 321 -2.95 -16.42 -6.85
CA LEU A 321 -2.10 -15.47 -7.57
C LEU A 321 -1.93 -15.98 -9.01
N SER A 322 -2.85 -15.66 -9.91
CA SER A 322 -2.99 -16.28 -11.24
C SER A 322 -1.88 -15.98 -12.28
N THR A 323 -0.59 -15.93 -11.90
CA THR A 323 0.51 -15.60 -12.82
C THR A 323 1.86 -16.31 -12.59
N ILE A 324 1.91 -17.49 -11.95
CA ILE A 324 3.16 -18.28 -11.89
C ILE A 324 2.93 -19.69 -12.43
N GLU A 325 3.46 -19.98 -13.63
CA GLU A 325 3.59 -21.36 -14.12
C GLU A 325 4.66 -22.09 -13.29
N VAL A 326 4.24 -23.11 -12.55
CA VAL A 326 5.14 -24.05 -11.86
C VAL A 326 5.30 -25.28 -12.75
N GLY A 327 6.46 -25.43 -13.39
CA GLY A 327 6.83 -26.65 -14.11
C GLY A 327 7.41 -27.69 -13.16
N PHE A 328 6.83 -28.88 -13.10
CA PHE A 328 7.40 -30.03 -12.38
C PHE A 328 8.26 -30.85 -13.34
N TYR A 329 9.52 -31.11 -12.97
CA TYR A 329 10.35 -32.13 -13.62
C TYR A 329 10.40 -33.37 -12.74
N GLU A 330 9.91 -34.50 -13.24
CA GLU A 330 10.19 -35.81 -12.65
C GLU A 330 11.62 -36.21 -13.01
N ALA A 331 12.48 -36.35 -12.00
CA ALA A 331 13.75 -37.02 -12.19
C ALA A 331 13.52 -38.53 -12.32
N GLY A 332 13.42 -39.00 -13.56
CA GLY A 332 13.52 -40.42 -13.91
C GLY A 332 14.86 -40.96 -13.40
N GLY A 333 14.79 -42.02 -12.58
CA GLY A 333 15.93 -42.52 -11.82
C GLY A 333 17.06 -43.12 -12.65
N ARG A 334 18.24 -43.14 -12.03
CA ARG A 334 19.05 -44.32 -11.69
C ARG A 334 20.17 -43.92 -10.74
#